data_AF-A0A1M6KUG3-F1
#
_entry.id   AF-A0A1M6KUG3-F1
#
_cell.length_a   1.000
_cell.length_b   1.000
_cell.length_c   1.000
_cell.angle_alpha   90.00
_cell.angle_beta   90.00
_cell.angle_gamma   90.00
#
_symmetry.space_group_name_H-M   'P 1'
#
loop_
_entity.id
_entity.type
_entity.pdbx_description
1 polymer ?
#
loop_
_entity_poly.entity_id
_entity_poly.type
_entity_poly.pdbx_seq_one_letter_code
_entity_poly.pdbx_strand_id
1 'polypeptide(L)'
;MVMIADSKIDLERDPLKLFRSLFDSDSLQILEWSLKITKDRIETRCKPTFYVYHKADDLSVYQKLNVLLERLGCPLEVLRFQQNSIGTSMYNGIRVPLLTEDYKCLYIHELNQNTINAFRWRNEASYDKVNYIFKTGLKKREVQDFIHPELDTFFKDVMQTEEAKNRSGIWLQKLEHKVQEVYLAFPHRPKLKWIFDLLKDHIFINYFENTLAYSDLRCKNVGFDGLHEENPAITVYFTIPLSHKFPNTYVELINMTHEFFAEIKN
;
A
#
# COMPACT_ATOMS: atom_id res chain seq x y z
N MET A 1 -6.33 -21.71 5.99
CA MET A 1 -6.49 -21.63 4.52
C MET A 1 -7.40 -20.43 4.24
N VAL A 2 -6.86 -19.34 3.72
CA VAL A 2 -7.65 -18.11 3.47
C VAL A 2 -8.48 -18.35 2.21
N MET A 3 -9.80 -18.53 2.37
CA MET A 3 -10.70 -18.63 1.24
C MET A 3 -10.94 -17.22 0.69
N ILE A 4 -10.35 -16.93 -0.46
CA ILE A 4 -10.77 -15.80 -1.29
C ILE A 4 -12.13 -16.21 -1.87
N ALA A 5 -13.19 -15.53 -1.47
CA ALA A 5 -14.54 -15.85 -1.92
C ALA A 5 -14.66 -15.67 -3.45
N ASP A 6 -15.31 -16.65 -4.10
CA ASP A 6 -15.58 -16.71 -5.55
C ASP A 6 -16.57 -15.63 -6.02
N SER A 7 -16.22 -14.34 -5.90
CA SER A 7 -16.83 -13.31 -6.74
C SER A 7 -16.15 -13.36 -8.10
N LYS A 8 -16.92 -13.58 -9.17
CA LYS A 8 -16.48 -13.68 -10.59
C LYS A 8 -15.15 -12.96 -10.88
N ILE A 9 -14.04 -13.67 -10.65
CA ILE A 9 -12.70 -13.17 -10.94
C ILE A 9 -12.57 -13.26 -12.45
N ASP A 10 -12.58 -12.12 -13.12
CA ASP A 10 -12.14 -12.05 -14.51
C ASP A 10 -10.63 -12.37 -14.53
N LEU A 11 -10.29 -13.61 -14.90
CA LEU A 11 -8.93 -14.12 -14.90
C LEU A 11 -8.00 -13.37 -15.88
N GLU A 12 -8.56 -12.59 -16.81
CA GLU A 12 -7.85 -11.65 -17.68
C GLU A 12 -7.48 -10.32 -16.98
N ARG A 13 -8.05 -10.08 -15.79
CA ARG A 13 -7.84 -8.87 -14.97
C ARG A 13 -7.08 -9.12 -13.68
N ASP A 14 -6.47 -10.30 -13.52
CA ASP A 14 -5.58 -10.56 -12.38
C ASP A 14 -4.46 -9.50 -12.32
N PRO A 15 -4.40 -8.66 -11.27
CA PRO A 15 -3.41 -7.60 -11.15
C PRO A 15 -1.97 -8.10 -11.30
N LEU A 16 -1.64 -9.29 -10.80
CA LEU A 16 -0.27 -9.82 -10.88
C LEU A 16 0.10 -10.19 -12.32
N LYS A 17 -0.84 -10.76 -13.09
CA LYS A 17 -0.60 -11.04 -14.51
C LYS A 17 -0.44 -9.75 -15.32
N LEU A 18 -1.22 -8.72 -15.00
CA LEU A 18 -1.12 -7.41 -15.63
C LEU A 18 0.23 -6.74 -15.33
N PHE A 19 0.70 -6.79 -14.09
CA PHE A 19 1.99 -6.23 -13.68
C PHE A 19 3.19 -6.98 -14.27
N ARG A 20 3.05 -8.26 -14.60
CA ARG A 20 4.14 -9.04 -15.19
C ARG A 20 4.69 -8.44 -16.48
N SER A 21 3.90 -7.70 -17.26
CA SER A 21 4.40 -7.01 -18.45
C SER A 21 5.35 -5.84 -18.11
N LEU A 22 5.33 -5.34 -16.88
CA LEU A 22 6.23 -4.31 -16.39
C LEU A 22 7.51 -4.90 -15.77
N PHE A 23 7.51 -6.19 -15.43
CA PHE A 23 8.62 -6.82 -14.72
C PHE A 23 9.91 -6.77 -15.56
N ASP A 24 10.98 -6.35 -14.91
CA ASP A 24 12.32 -6.26 -15.46
C ASP A 24 13.31 -6.58 -14.34
N SER A 25 14.05 -7.69 -14.50
CA SER A 25 14.98 -8.19 -13.49
C SER A 25 16.19 -7.28 -13.26
N ASP A 26 16.46 -6.37 -14.20
CA ASP A 26 17.61 -5.47 -14.15
C ASP A 26 17.25 -4.09 -13.59
N SER A 27 16.04 -3.96 -13.05
CA SER A 27 15.48 -2.73 -12.50
C SER A 27 15.03 -2.91 -11.06
N LEU A 28 15.19 -1.88 -10.22
CA LEU A 28 14.63 -1.88 -8.88
C LEU A 28 13.10 -1.77 -8.98
N GLN A 29 12.42 -2.86 -8.64
CA GLN A 29 10.96 -2.95 -8.67
C GLN A 29 10.46 -3.48 -7.33
N ILE A 30 9.33 -2.94 -6.86
CA ILE A 30 8.75 -3.32 -5.58
C ILE A 30 7.29 -3.70 -5.78
N LEU A 31 6.88 -4.83 -5.22
CA LEU A 31 5.47 -5.16 -5.01
C LEU A 31 5.06 -4.84 -3.58
N GLU A 32 3.90 -4.23 -3.44
CA GLU A 32 3.24 -3.96 -2.17
C GLU A 32 1.91 -4.69 -2.09
N TRP A 33 1.59 -5.21 -0.92
CA TRP A 33 0.28 -5.72 -0.56
C TRP A 33 -0.04 -5.35 0.89
N SER A 34 -1.27 -5.59 1.34
CA SER A 34 -1.69 -5.17 2.68
C SER A 34 -2.77 -6.05 3.31
N LEU A 35 -2.87 -5.98 4.64
CA LEU A 35 -3.96 -6.50 5.44
C LEU A 35 -4.84 -5.33 5.89
N LYS A 36 -6.17 -5.45 5.76
CA LYS A 36 -7.14 -4.54 6.40
C LYS A 36 -7.67 -5.23 7.65
N ILE A 37 -7.67 -4.50 8.76
CA ILE A 37 -8.08 -4.96 10.08
C ILE A 37 -9.18 -4.03 10.56
N THR A 38 -10.37 -4.56 10.74
CA THR A 38 -11.45 -3.87 11.46
C THR A 38 -11.68 -4.59 12.79
N LYS A 39 -12.57 -4.06 13.63
CA LYS A 39 -12.99 -4.73 14.87
C LYS A 39 -13.51 -6.17 14.67
N ASP A 40 -14.09 -6.44 13.48
CA ASP A 40 -14.83 -7.66 13.18
C ASP A 40 -14.11 -8.59 12.18
N ARG A 41 -13.00 -8.17 11.57
CA ARG A 41 -12.34 -8.99 10.54
C ARG A 41 -10.90 -8.59 10.28
N ILE A 42 -10.14 -9.57 9.78
CA ILE A 42 -8.79 -9.40 9.25
C ILE A 42 -8.79 -9.98 7.84
N GLU A 43 -8.57 -9.14 6.84
CA GLU A 43 -8.68 -9.51 5.44
C GLU A 43 -7.43 -9.11 4.65
N THR A 44 -6.98 -9.98 3.75
CA THR A 44 -5.96 -9.61 2.77
C THR A 44 -6.58 -8.71 1.72
N ARG A 45 -6.02 -7.51 1.53
CA ARG A 45 -6.48 -6.59 0.49
C ARG A 45 -5.96 -7.07 -0.86
N CYS A 46 -6.88 -7.42 -1.75
CA CYS A 46 -6.58 -7.79 -3.13
C CYS A 46 -6.35 -6.54 -4.01
N LYS A 47 -5.48 -5.63 -3.56
CA LYS A 47 -5.16 -4.35 -4.21
C LYS A 47 -3.63 -4.13 -4.24
N PRO A 48 -2.87 -4.98 -4.93
CA PRO A 48 -1.42 -4.89 -4.96
C PRO A 48 -1.00 -3.63 -5.70
N THR A 49 0.11 -3.06 -5.26
CA THR A 49 0.74 -1.91 -5.92
C THR A 49 2.11 -2.33 -6.44
N PHE A 50 2.36 -2.09 -7.71
CA PHE A 50 3.65 -2.33 -8.34
C PHE A 50 4.36 -0.99 -8.55
N TYR A 51 5.54 -0.83 -7.95
CA TYR A 51 6.36 0.36 -8.05
C TYR A 51 7.55 0.12 -8.98
N VAL A 52 7.75 1.03 -9.92
CA VAL A 52 8.90 1.10 -10.81
C VAL A 52 9.75 2.30 -10.44
N TYR A 53 11.03 2.05 -10.16
CA TYR A 53 11.99 3.10 -9.88
C TYR A 53 12.69 3.53 -11.16
N HIS A 54 13.02 4.82 -11.25
CA HIS A 54 13.70 5.35 -12.42
C HIS A 54 15.11 4.76 -12.53
N LYS A 55 15.41 4.16 -13.68
CA LYS A 55 16.77 3.78 -14.07
C LYS A 55 17.32 4.89 -14.96
N ALA A 56 18.51 5.40 -14.66
CA ALA A 56 19.11 6.48 -15.44
C ALA A 56 19.12 6.11 -16.93
N ASP A 57 18.62 7.02 -17.76
CA ASP A 57 18.57 6.94 -19.24
C ASP A 57 17.73 5.82 -19.87
N ASP A 58 17.08 4.94 -19.08
CA ASP A 58 16.20 3.87 -19.59
C ASP A 58 14.73 4.13 -19.22
N LEU A 59 13.96 4.57 -20.21
CA LEU A 59 12.53 4.87 -20.06
C LEU A 59 11.61 3.71 -20.51
N SER A 60 12.17 2.55 -20.85
CA SER A 60 11.40 1.43 -21.43
C SER A 60 10.29 0.93 -20.50
N VAL A 61 10.55 0.87 -19.19
CA VAL A 61 9.55 0.45 -18.20
C VAL A 61 8.39 1.45 -18.10
N TYR A 62 8.65 2.73 -18.30
CA TYR A 62 7.62 3.78 -18.28
C TYR A 62 6.77 3.75 -19.55
N GLN A 63 7.35 3.41 -20.69
CA GLN A 63 6.59 3.15 -21.92
C GLN A 63 5.63 1.96 -21.72
N LYS A 64 6.14 0.85 -21.13
CA LYS A 64 5.30 -0.30 -20.77
C LYS A 64 4.20 0.08 -19.77
N LEU A 65 4.51 0.94 -18.80
CA LEU A 65 3.53 1.48 -17.85
C LEU A 65 2.43 2.26 -18.56
N ASN A 66 2.75 3.11 -19.55
CA ASN A 66 1.76 3.84 -20.33
C ASN A 66 0.81 2.92 -21.09
N VAL A 67 1.36 1.92 -21.78
CA VAL A 67 0.55 0.91 -22.48
C VAL A 67 -0.38 0.20 -21.49
N LEU A 68 0.10 -0.13 -20.29
CA LEU A 68 -0.76 -0.73 -19.26
C LEU A 68 -1.84 0.25 -18.77
N LEU A 69 -1.51 1.51 -18.53
CA LEU A 69 -2.46 2.52 -18.07
C LEU A 69 -3.57 2.75 -19.10
N GLU A 70 -3.23 2.83 -20.39
CA GLU A 70 -4.20 2.92 -21.48
C GLU A 70 -5.14 1.71 -21.48
N ARG A 71 -4.60 0.48 -21.39
CA ARG A 71 -5.40 -0.76 -21.30
C ARG A 71 -6.31 -0.80 -20.07
N LEU A 72 -5.94 -0.12 -19.00
CA LEU A 72 -6.69 -0.03 -17.75
C LEU A 72 -7.74 1.09 -17.75
N GLY A 73 -7.94 1.76 -18.88
CA GLY A 73 -8.87 2.87 -19.03
C GLY A 73 -8.50 4.06 -18.16
N CYS A 74 -7.20 4.39 -18.10
CA CYS A 74 -6.73 5.59 -17.41
C CYS A 74 -7.18 6.85 -18.15
N PRO A 75 -7.75 7.86 -17.46
CA PRO A 75 -8.12 9.11 -18.11
C PRO A 75 -6.94 9.79 -18.83
N LEU A 76 -7.20 10.36 -20.00
CA LEU A 76 -6.18 10.93 -20.88
C LEU A 76 -5.33 12.02 -20.21
N GLU A 77 -5.92 12.82 -19.33
CA GLU A 77 -5.19 13.85 -18.58
C GLU A 77 -4.15 13.23 -17.64
N VAL A 78 -4.49 12.13 -16.97
CA VAL A 78 -3.59 11.40 -16.07
C VAL A 78 -2.46 10.74 -16.87
N LEU A 79 -2.75 10.16 -18.04
CA LEU A 79 -1.75 9.64 -18.96
C LEU A 79 -0.74 10.71 -19.40
N ARG A 80 -1.22 11.90 -19.79
CA ARG A 80 -0.35 13.03 -20.15
C ARG A 80 0.50 13.50 -18.97
N PHE A 81 -0.09 13.57 -17.78
CA PHE A 81 0.65 13.93 -16.57
C PHE A 81 1.77 12.90 -16.29
N GLN A 82 1.46 11.61 -16.38
CA GLN A 82 2.46 10.55 -16.26
C GLN A 82 3.61 10.76 -17.24
N GLN A 83 3.31 10.97 -18.52
CA GLN A 83 4.31 11.10 -19.59
C GLN A 83 5.26 12.26 -19.33
N ASN A 84 4.71 13.39 -18.87
CA ASN A 84 5.50 14.58 -18.54
C ASN A 84 6.35 14.39 -17.27
N SER A 85 5.88 13.57 -16.32
CA SER A 85 6.57 13.30 -15.06
C SER A 85 7.67 12.25 -15.15
N ILE A 86 7.77 11.45 -16.23
CA ILE A 86 8.72 10.32 -16.32
C ILE A 86 10.16 10.75 -16.00
N GLY A 87 10.64 11.84 -16.62
CA GLY A 87 12.02 12.28 -16.50
C GLY A 87 12.39 12.91 -15.15
N THR A 88 11.40 13.21 -14.31
CA THR A 88 11.60 13.86 -13.00
C THR A 88 11.17 12.98 -11.82
N SER A 89 10.55 11.85 -12.10
CA SER A 89 10.04 10.93 -11.09
C SER A 89 11.15 10.13 -10.41
N MET A 90 11.09 10.01 -9.08
CA MET A 90 11.88 9.04 -8.32
C MET A 90 11.33 7.61 -8.55
N TYR A 91 10.01 7.47 -8.50
CA TYR A 91 9.31 6.23 -8.84
C TYR A 91 7.85 6.51 -9.21
N ASN A 92 7.27 5.59 -9.98
CA ASN A 92 5.83 5.55 -10.25
C ASN A 92 5.27 4.23 -9.73
N GLY A 93 4.07 4.26 -9.17
CA GLY A 93 3.37 3.07 -8.68
C GLY A 93 2.05 2.89 -9.39
N ILE A 94 1.66 1.67 -9.69
CA ILE A 94 0.33 1.34 -10.21
C ILE A 94 -0.34 0.32 -9.30
N ARG A 95 -1.54 0.66 -8.82
CA ARG A 95 -2.40 -0.23 -8.04
C ARG A 95 -3.60 -0.61 -8.87
N VAL A 96 -3.81 -1.91 -9.02
CA VAL A 96 -4.96 -2.48 -9.72
C VAL A 96 -5.68 -3.38 -8.72
N PRO A 97 -6.94 -3.08 -8.36
CA PRO A 97 -7.73 -3.95 -7.50
C PRO A 97 -8.20 -5.18 -8.30
N LEU A 98 -8.39 -6.31 -7.60
CA LEU A 98 -9.05 -7.49 -8.16
C LEU A 98 -10.55 -7.22 -8.43
N LEU A 99 -11.17 -6.40 -7.59
CA LEU A 99 -12.56 -5.99 -7.70
C LEU A 99 -12.71 -4.81 -8.67
N THR A 100 -13.63 -4.91 -9.62
CA THR A 100 -13.76 -3.95 -10.73
C THR A 100 -14.34 -2.59 -10.33
N GLU A 101 -15.14 -2.59 -9.27
CA GLU A 101 -15.79 -1.42 -8.68
C GLU A 101 -14.82 -0.57 -7.84
N ASP A 102 -13.65 -1.12 -7.52
CA ASP A 102 -12.62 -0.41 -6.78
C ASP A 102 -11.79 0.50 -7.67
N TYR A 103 -11.24 1.54 -7.04
CA TYR A 103 -10.37 2.48 -7.74
C TYR A 103 -9.00 1.86 -8.07
N LYS A 104 -8.67 1.86 -9.36
CA LYS A 104 -7.30 1.79 -9.86
C LYS A 104 -6.57 3.07 -9.45
N CYS A 105 -5.25 3.02 -9.29
CA CYS A 105 -4.51 4.20 -8.86
C CYS A 105 -3.10 4.27 -9.43
N LEU A 106 -2.73 5.44 -9.96
CA LEU A 106 -1.38 5.78 -10.38
C LEU A 106 -0.77 6.70 -9.33
N TYR A 107 0.34 6.27 -8.74
CA TYR A 107 1.18 7.02 -7.82
C TYR A 107 2.37 7.60 -8.58
N ILE A 108 2.67 8.88 -8.37
CA ILE A 108 3.84 9.56 -8.93
C ILE A 108 4.53 10.28 -7.80
N HIS A 109 5.77 9.87 -7.52
CA HIS A 109 6.64 10.52 -6.56
C HIS A 109 7.80 11.16 -7.31
N GLU A 110 7.78 12.49 -7.38
CA GLU A 110 8.84 13.30 -8.01
C GLU A 110 10.11 13.32 -7.14
N LEU A 111 11.28 13.39 -7.79
CA LEU A 111 12.56 13.48 -7.10
C LEU A 111 12.60 14.71 -6.18
N ASN A 112 13.19 14.54 -4.99
CA ASN A 112 13.32 15.58 -3.97
C ASN A 112 11.99 16.16 -3.44
N GLN A 113 10.84 15.55 -3.75
CA GLN A 113 9.56 15.92 -3.14
C GLN A 113 9.27 15.09 -1.89
N ASN A 114 8.56 15.69 -0.95
CA ASN A 114 7.98 14.99 0.20
C ASN A 114 6.51 14.63 -0.01
N THR A 115 6.04 14.66 -1.26
CA THR A 115 4.67 14.39 -1.64
C THR A 115 4.58 13.32 -2.73
N ILE A 116 3.50 12.56 -2.70
CA ILE A 116 3.15 11.61 -3.76
C ILE A 116 1.78 12.02 -4.29
N ASN A 117 1.68 12.26 -5.59
CA ASN A 117 0.41 12.45 -6.27
C ASN A 117 -0.18 11.07 -6.58
N ALA A 118 -1.44 10.85 -6.20
CA ALA A 118 -2.16 9.62 -6.44
C ALA A 118 -3.44 9.92 -7.22
N PHE A 119 -3.47 9.52 -8.48
CA PHE A 119 -4.63 9.68 -9.36
C PHE A 119 -5.42 8.38 -9.30
N ARG A 120 -6.69 8.44 -8.88
CA ARG A 120 -7.53 7.25 -8.71
C ARG A 120 -8.74 7.30 -9.65
N TRP A 121 -9.01 6.22 -10.37
CA TRP A 121 -10.11 6.16 -11.33
C TRP A 121 -10.80 4.80 -11.33
N ARG A 122 -12.06 4.78 -11.75
CA ARG A 122 -12.82 3.54 -12.03
C ARG A 122 -12.95 3.28 -13.52
N ASN A 123 -13.11 4.36 -14.29
CA ASN A 123 -13.28 4.38 -15.74
C ASN A 123 -12.50 5.57 -16.34
N GLU A 124 -12.55 5.71 -17.67
CA GLU A 124 -11.81 6.74 -18.42
C GLU A 124 -12.38 8.16 -18.29
N ALA A 125 -13.60 8.31 -17.78
CA ALA A 125 -14.31 9.58 -17.79
C ALA A 125 -13.93 10.51 -16.63
N SER A 126 -13.49 9.97 -15.50
CA SER A 126 -13.16 10.78 -14.32
C SER A 126 -12.09 10.14 -13.43
N TYR A 127 -11.39 11.00 -12.70
CA TYR A 127 -10.46 10.62 -11.65
C TYR A 127 -10.56 11.58 -10.46
N ASP A 128 -10.19 11.08 -9.28
CA ASP A 128 -9.88 11.93 -8.14
C ASP A 128 -8.38 12.05 -7.97
N LYS A 129 -7.93 13.22 -7.50
CA LYS A 129 -6.54 13.42 -7.07
C LYS A 129 -6.44 13.36 -5.55
N VAL A 130 -5.66 12.42 -5.08
CA VAL A 130 -5.28 12.24 -3.68
C VAL A 130 -3.80 12.62 -3.54
N ASN A 131 -3.43 13.28 -2.44
CA ASN A 131 -2.05 13.64 -2.16
C ASN A 131 -1.58 12.95 -0.89
N TYR A 132 -0.44 12.28 -0.95
CA TYR A 132 0.26 11.81 0.26
C TYR A 132 1.32 12.82 0.61
N ILE A 133 1.37 13.25 1.86
CA ILE A 133 2.34 14.25 2.34
C ILE A 133 3.13 13.65 3.49
N PHE A 134 4.44 13.54 3.34
CA PHE A 134 5.32 13.07 4.39
C PHE A 134 5.68 14.20 5.36
N LYS A 135 5.59 13.91 6.65
CA LYS A 135 5.93 14.83 7.72
C LYS A 135 6.82 14.15 8.75
N THR A 136 7.91 14.82 9.10
CA THR A 136 8.75 14.50 10.24
C THR A 136 8.41 15.42 11.40
N GLY A 137 8.39 14.92 12.63
CA GLY A 137 8.27 15.76 13.82
C GLY A 137 6.85 16.25 14.19
N LEU A 138 5.78 15.69 13.59
CA LEU A 138 4.42 15.95 14.09
C LEU A 138 4.29 15.46 15.54
N LYS A 139 3.71 16.31 16.40
CA LYS A 139 3.38 15.93 17.78
C LYS A 139 2.23 14.92 17.75
N LYS A 140 2.21 14.01 18.73
CA LYS A 140 1.15 12.97 18.86
C LYS A 140 -0.26 13.57 18.76
N ARG A 141 -0.52 14.69 19.45
CA ARG A 141 -1.84 15.35 19.44
C ARG A 141 -2.26 15.82 18.05
N GLU A 142 -1.34 16.43 17.29
CA GLU A 142 -1.64 16.94 15.94
C GLU A 142 -2.05 15.83 14.96
N VAL A 143 -1.56 14.61 15.19
CA VAL A 143 -1.88 13.44 14.36
C VAL A 143 -3.18 12.80 14.82
N GLN A 144 -3.38 12.70 16.13
CA GLN A 144 -4.53 12.08 16.76
C GLN A 144 -5.84 12.75 16.34
N ASP A 145 -5.83 14.06 16.11
CA ASP A 145 -6.99 14.82 15.64
C ASP A 145 -7.48 14.38 14.24
N PHE A 146 -6.68 13.61 13.50
CA PHE A 146 -7.08 13.05 12.21
C PHE A 146 -7.56 11.60 12.30
N ILE A 147 -7.31 10.90 13.40
CA ILE A 147 -7.60 9.48 13.56
C ILE A 147 -9.08 9.29 13.90
N HIS A 148 -9.72 8.30 13.28
CA HIS A 148 -11.10 7.96 13.61
C HIS A 148 -11.27 7.67 15.13
N PRO A 149 -12.32 8.18 15.81
CA PRO A 149 -12.50 8.00 17.25
C PRO A 149 -12.48 6.54 17.73
N GLU A 150 -13.05 5.62 16.95
CA GLU A 150 -13.03 4.17 17.27
C GLU A 150 -11.62 3.56 17.27
N LEU A 151 -10.65 4.19 16.58
CA LEU A 151 -9.26 3.72 16.51
C LEU A 151 -8.35 4.45 17.50
N ASP A 152 -8.86 5.45 18.23
CA ASP A 152 -8.05 6.36 19.04
C ASP A 152 -7.28 5.65 20.15
N THR A 153 -7.93 4.73 20.88
CA THR A 153 -7.29 3.97 21.95
C THR A 153 -6.16 3.10 21.40
N PHE A 154 -6.43 2.34 20.34
CA PHE A 154 -5.40 1.51 19.70
C PHE A 154 -4.24 2.35 19.13
N PHE A 155 -4.54 3.48 18.49
CA PHE A 155 -3.51 4.42 18.02
C PHE A 155 -2.65 4.95 19.17
N LYS A 156 -3.26 5.28 20.31
CA LYS A 156 -2.52 5.73 21.50
C LYS A 156 -1.59 4.65 22.05
N ASP A 157 -1.99 3.39 22.03
CA ASP A 157 -1.19 2.26 22.49
C ASP A 157 -0.02 2.00 21.54
N VAL A 158 -0.29 1.98 20.23
CA VAL A 158 0.75 1.91 19.18
C VAL A 158 1.78 3.01 19.38
N MET A 159 1.36 4.25 19.61
CA MET A 159 2.28 5.38 19.78
C MET A 159 3.12 5.33 21.06
N GLN A 160 2.86 4.40 21.98
CA GLN A 160 3.65 4.19 23.21
C GLN A 160 4.76 3.13 23.03
N THR A 161 4.73 2.33 21.96
CA THR A 161 5.69 1.25 21.74
C THR A 161 7.08 1.76 21.34
N GLU A 162 8.07 0.88 21.45
CA GLU A 162 9.43 1.17 20.99
C GLU A 162 9.49 1.31 19.46
N GLU A 163 8.76 0.45 18.74
CA GLU A 163 8.66 0.48 17.29
C GLU A 163 8.15 1.85 16.79
N ALA A 164 7.12 2.40 17.44
CA ALA A 164 6.59 3.71 17.10
C ALA A 164 7.58 4.84 17.37
N LYS A 165 8.44 4.74 18.39
CA LYS A 165 9.52 5.72 18.62
C LYS A 165 10.57 5.69 17.51
N ASN A 166 10.80 4.53 16.91
CA ASN A 166 11.75 4.30 15.81
C ASN A 166 11.14 4.53 14.41
N ARG A 167 9.96 5.15 14.31
CA ARG A 167 9.35 5.53 13.02
C ARG A 167 10.15 6.67 12.36
N SER A 168 10.21 6.70 11.03
CA SER A 168 10.87 7.79 10.31
C SER A 168 10.01 9.05 10.20
N GLY A 169 8.68 8.90 10.28
CA GLY A 169 7.74 9.98 10.10
C GLY A 169 6.33 9.47 9.86
N ILE A 170 5.49 10.35 9.33
CA ILE A 170 4.07 10.09 9.11
C ILE A 170 3.69 10.53 7.70
N TRP A 171 2.98 9.68 6.97
CA TRP A 171 2.29 10.08 5.74
C TRP A 171 0.86 10.47 6.08
N LEU A 172 0.41 11.59 5.51
CA LEU A 172 -0.99 12.01 5.52
C LEU A 172 -1.55 11.86 4.12
N GLN A 173 -2.56 11.02 3.93
CA GLN A 173 -3.31 10.97 2.68
C GLN A 173 -4.44 11.99 2.75
N LYS A 174 -4.47 12.90 1.77
CA LYS A 174 -5.46 13.96 1.66
C LYS A 174 -6.25 13.83 0.36
N LEU A 175 -7.56 13.87 0.47
CA LEU A 175 -8.46 14.16 -0.64
C LEU A 175 -8.99 15.57 -0.42
N GLU A 176 -8.73 16.47 -1.37
CA GLU A 176 -8.98 17.90 -1.22
C GLU A 176 -8.31 18.45 0.07
N HIS A 177 -9.10 18.98 1.02
CA HIS A 177 -8.63 19.53 2.29
C HIS A 177 -8.77 18.56 3.47
N LYS A 178 -9.31 17.35 3.25
CA LYS A 178 -9.61 16.39 4.33
C LYS A 178 -8.54 15.29 4.39
N VAL A 179 -8.06 15.00 5.59
CA VAL A 179 -7.20 13.83 5.84
C VAL A 179 -8.08 12.59 5.87
N GLN A 180 -7.75 11.63 5.00
CA GLN A 180 -8.49 10.37 4.84
C GLN A 180 -7.80 9.23 5.59
N GLU A 181 -6.48 9.16 5.52
CA GLU A 181 -5.69 8.12 6.21
C GLU A 181 -4.39 8.74 6.76
N VAL A 182 -3.94 8.21 7.90
CA VAL A 182 -2.66 8.51 8.54
C VAL A 182 -1.79 7.26 8.56
N TYR A 183 -0.57 7.33 8.04
CA TYR A 183 0.34 6.18 8.01
C TYR A 183 1.58 6.44 8.85
N LEU A 184 1.85 5.53 9.79
CA LEU A 184 3.12 5.45 10.49
C LEU A 184 4.13 4.71 9.60
N ALA A 185 5.27 5.36 9.31
CA ALA A 185 6.30 4.80 8.42
C ALA A 185 7.45 4.16 9.19
N PHE A 186 7.76 2.90 8.86
CA PHE A 186 8.75 2.08 9.56
C PHE A 186 9.86 1.59 8.60
N PRO A 187 10.93 2.38 8.38
CA PRO A 187 11.99 1.99 7.47
C PRO A 187 12.75 0.74 7.92
N HIS A 188 12.81 0.50 9.25
CA HIS A 188 13.46 -0.68 9.85
C HIS A 188 12.61 -1.96 9.75
N ARG A 189 11.36 -1.85 9.27
CA ARG A 189 10.42 -2.94 9.01
C ARG A 189 10.28 -3.91 10.21
N PRO A 190 9.59 -3.52 11.29
CA PRO A 190 9.39 -4.38 12.45
C PRO A 190 8.45 -5.53 12.10
N LYS A 191 8.59 -6.65 12.83
CA LYS A 191 7.66 -7.78 12.71
C LYS A 191 6.27 -7.39 13.16
N LEU A 192 5.23 -7.98 12.58
CA LEU A 192 3.85 -7.59 12.87
C LEU A 192 3.34 -8.04 14.23
N LYS A 193 4.04 -8.99 14.88
CA LYS A 193 3.69 -9.52 16.19
C LYS A 193 3.27 -8.45 17.21
N TRP A 194 3.98 -7.33 17.31
CA TRP A 194 3.65 -6.27 18.29
C TRP A 194 2.30 -5.60 18.02
N ILE A 195 1.93 -5.39 16.75
CA ILE A 195 0.60 -4.87 16.37
C ILE A 195 -0.48 -5.88 16.79
N PHE A 196 -0.26 -7.16 16.54
CA PHE A 196 -1.22 -8.20 16.93
C PHE A 196 -1.33 -8.35 18.45
N ASP A 197 -0.22 -8.30 19.18
CA ASP A 197 -0.24 -8.36 20.64
C ASP A 197 -1.06 -7.20 21.24
N LEU A 198 -0.98 -6.00 20.66
CA LEU A 198 -1.84 -4.88 21.03
C LEU A 198 -3.31 -5.10 20.60
N LEU A 199 -3.54 -5.58 19.39
CA LEU A 199 -4.90 -5.76 18.85
C LEU A 199 -5.78 -6.70 19.67
N LYS A 200 -5.21 -7.64 20.44
CA LYS A 200 -5.95 -8.55 21.31
C LYS A 200 -6.95 -7.84 22.22
N ASP A 201 -6.62 -6.62 22.65
CA ASP A 201 -7.46 -5.84 23.55
C ASP A 201 -8.51 -4.99 22.82
N HIS A 202 -8.47 -4.97 21.48
CA HIS A 202 -9.28 -4.09 20.63
C HIS A 202 -10.13 -4.83 19.57
N ILE A 203 -9.91 -6.14 19.37
CA ILE A 203 -10.65 -6.97 18.40
C ILE A 203 -11.32 -8.17 19.06
N PHE A 204 -12.36 -8.72 18.44
CA PHE A 204 -12.98 -9.95 18.94
C PHE A 204 -12.02 -11.15 18.85
N ILE A 205 -11.93 -11.92 19.94
CA ILE A 205 -10.98 -13.03 20.12
C ILE A 205 -11.01 -14.07 18.98
N ASN A 206 -12.19 -14.32 18.40
CA ASN A 206 -12.39 -15.30 17.32
C ASN A 206 -11.64 -14.94 16.02
N TYR A 207 -11.25 -13.67 15.84
CA TYR A 207 -10.48 -13.24 14.66
C TYR A 207 -8.97 -13.20 14.92
N PHE A 208 -8.56 -13.31 16.19
CA PHE A 208 -7.17 -13.25 16.58
C PHE A 208 -6.39 -14.51 16.18
N GLU A 209 -6.99 -15.70 16.24
CA GLU A 209 -6.30 -16.97 15.99
C GLU A 209 -5.72 -17.09 14.57
N ASN A 210 -6.33 -16.42 13.59
CA ASN A 210 -5.86 -16.38 12.20
C ASN A 210 -4.68 -15.42 11.98
N THR A 211 -4.32 -14.59 12.97
CA THR A 211 -3.22 -13.61 12.85
C THR A 211 -1.82 -14.23 12.94
N LEU A 212 -1.72 -15.44 13.51
CA LEU A 212 -0.45 -16.13 13.70
C LEU A 212 0.32 -16.31 12.38
N ALA A 213 -0.41 -16.60 11.30
CA ALA A 213 0.15 -16.76 9.95
C ALA A 213 0.90 -15.51 9.47
N TYR A 214 0.55 -14.32 9.95
CA TYR A 214 1.13 -13.04 9.53
C TYR A 214 2.12 -12.46 10.56
N SER A 215 2.26 -13.08 11.73
CA SER A 215 2.97 -12.50 12.88
C SER A 215 4.45 -12.21 12.61
N ASP A 216 5.07 -13.02 11.75
CA ASP A 216 6.47 -12.87 11.35
C ASP A 216 6.69 -11.94 10.15
N LEU A 217 5.63 -11.52 9.47
CA LEU A 217 5.74 -10.53 8.39
C LEU A 217 6.25 -9.22 8.93
N ARG A 218 7.06 -8.53 8.13
CA ARG A 218 7.63 -7.22 8.50
C ARG A 218 6.91 -6.10 7.77
N CYS A 219 6.30 -5.20 8.52
CA CYS A 219 5.48 -4.14 7.94
C CYS A 219 6.33 -2.91 7.55
N LYS A 220 5.99 -2.31 6.41
CA LYS A 220 6.54 -1.02 5.95
C LYS A 220 5.82 0.15 6.60
N ASN A 221 4.48 0.09 6.59
CA ASN A 221 3.63 1.13 7.14
C ASN A 221 2.45 0.52 7.90
N VAL A 222 1.92 1.27 8.86
CA VAL A 222 0.61 1.02 9.48
C VAL A 222 -0.26 2.26 9.27
N GLY A 223 -1.32 2.11 8.47
CA GLY A 223 -2.32 3.12 8.17
C GLY A 223 -3.52 3.06 9.11
N PHE A 224 -4.09 4.21 9.43
CA PHE A 224 -5.28 4.40 10.25
C PHE A 224 -6.28 5.25 9.47
N ASP A 225 -7.53 4.80 9.40
CA ASP A 225 -8.60 5.56 8.77
C ASP A 225 -8.93 6.84 9.56
N GLY A 226 -9.35 7.87 8.83
CA GLY A 226 -9.64 9.19 9.35
C GLY A 226 -11.08 9.38 9.85
N LEU A 227 -11.37 10.59 10.34
CA LEU A 227 -12.61 10.96 11.04
C LEU A 227 -13.96 10.65 10.36
N HIS A 228 -13.96 10.39 9.05
CA HIS A 228 -15.19 10.29 8.25
C HIS A 228 -15.47 8.89 7.71
N GLU A 229 -14.65 7.90 8.07
CA GLU A 229 -14.84 6.54 7.60
C GLU A 229 -15.96 5.84 8.36
N GLU A 230 -16.96 5.31 7.66
CA GLU A 230 -18.11 4.63 8.28
C GLU A 230 -17.73 3.30 8.93
N ASN A 231 -16.73 2.60 8.38
CA ASN A 231 -16.21 1.35 8.91
C ASN A 231 -14.69 1.44 9.06
N PRO A 232 -14.23 2.13 10.13
CA PRO A 232 -12.83 2.47 10.31
C PRO A 232 -11.97 1.23 10.49
N ALA A 233 -10.78 1.28 9.91
CA ALA A 233 -9.85 0.18 9.92
C ALA A 233 -8.41 0.64 10.12
N ILE A 234 -7.59 -0.34 10.48
CA ILE A 234 -6.13 -0.27 10.39
C ILE A 234 -5.71 -1.04 9.14
N THR A 235 -4.82 -0.47 8.35
CA THR A 235 -4.23 -1.17 7.20
C THR A 235 -2.74 -1.34 7.38
N VAL A 236 -2.25 -2.58 7.37
CA VAL A 236 -0.83 -2.89 7.47
C VAL A 236 -0.28 -3.18 6.09
N TYR A 237 0.79 -2.49 5.71
CA TYR A 237 1.39 -2.56 4.37
C TYR A 237 2.72 -3.32 4.39
N PHE A 238 2.92 -4.21 3.42
CA PHE A 238 4.13 -5.02 3.25
C PHE A 238 4.71 -4.80 1.87
N THR A 239 6.02 -4.83 1.74
CA THR A 239 6.69 -4.71 0.44
C THR A 239 7.80 -5.72 0.26
N ILE A 240 7.95 -6.21 -0.97
CA ILE A 240 9.07 -7.03 -1.40
C ILE A 240 9.73 -6.43 -2.64
N PRO A 241 11.08 -6.42 -2.72
CA PRO A 241 11.75 -6.18 -3.99
C PRO A 241 11.58 -7.38 -4.92
N LEU A 242 11.45 -7.11 -6.21
CA LEU A 242 11.39 -8.14 -7.25
C LEU A 242 12.69 -8.11 -8.03
N SER A 243 13.66 -8.95 -7.63
CA SER A 243 14.94 -9.08 -8.31
C SER A 243 14.86 -10.08 -9.47
N HIS A 244 14.67 -11.37 -9.17
CA HIS A 244 14.74 -12.45 -10.18
C HIS A 244 13.47 -13.28 -10.28
N LYS A 245 12.47 -13.01 -9.44
CA LYS A 245 11.22 -13.79 -9.38
C LYS A 245 10.02 -12.85 -9.29
N PHE A 246 8.98 -13.18 -10.03
CA PHE A 246 7.70 -12.49 -10.01
C PHE A 246 6.59 -13.46 -9.57
N PRO A 247 5.75 -13.11 -8.58
CA PRO A 247 4.69 -14.00 -8.09
C PRO A 247 3.58 -14.18 -9.12
N ASN A 248 3.14 -15.41 -9.34
CA ASN A 248 2.02 -15.72 -10.23
C ASN A 248 0.67 -15.67 -9.50
N THR A 249 0.67 -15.69 -8.17
CA THR A 249 -0.54 -15.66 -7.33
C THR A 249 -0.32 -14.83 -6.07
N TYR A 250 -1.40 -14.39 -5.43
CA TYR A 250 -1.32 -13.69 -4.13
C TYR A 250 -0.74 -14.57 -3.03
N VAL A 251 -1.02 -15.87 -3.05
CA VAL A 251 -0.42 -16.82 -2.10
C VAL A 251 1.09 -16.86 -2.28
N GLU A 252 1.56 -16.89 -3.53
CA GLU A 252 2.99 -16.81 -3.84
C GLU A 252 3.61 -15.47 -3.40
N LEU A 253 2.92 -14.35 -3.62
CA LEU A 253 3.36 -13.03 -3.14
C LEU A 253 3.53 -12.98 -1.61
N ILE A 254 2.57 -13.53 -0.87
CA ILE A 254 2.64 -13.60 0.60
C ILE A 254 3.81 -14.48 1.03
N ASN A 255 3.96 -15.68 0.44
CA ASN A 255 5.07 -16.59 0.75
C ASN A 255 6.43 -15.96 0.46
N MET A 256 6.59 -15.32 -0.70
CA MET A 256 7.81 -14.57 -1.06
C MET A 256 8.12 -13.46 -0.04
N THR A 257 7.08 -12.84 0.55
CA THR A 257 7.26 -11.84 1.62
C THR A 257 7.80 -12.47 2.89
N HIS A 258 7.34 -13.67 3.26
CA HIS A 258 7.91 -14.41 4.40
C HIS A 258 9.36 -14.81 4.16
N GLU A 259 9.64 -15.41 2.99
CA GLU A 259 10.96 -15.93 2.62
C GLU A 259 12.01 -14.81 2.60
N PHE A 260 11.71 -13.69 1.93
CA PHE A 260 12.64 -12.55 1.82
C PHE A 260 13.16 -12.07 3.17
N PHE A 261 12.29 -11.97 4.18
CA PHE A 261 12.69 -11.51 5.51
C PHE A 261 13.24 -12.61 6.43
N ALA A 262 13.03 -13.88 6.08
CA ALA A 262 13.72 -15.00 6.72
C ALA A 262 15.19 -15.03 6.30
N GLU A 263 15.48 -14.71 5.02
CA GLU A 263 16.85 -14.71 4.47
C GLU A 263 17.71 -13.54 4.95
N ILE A 264 17.10 -12.39 5.27
CA ILE A 264 17.79 -11.19 5.83
C ILE A 264 18.30 -11.42 7.28
N LYS A 265 18.17 -12.63 7.83
CA LYS A 265 18.67 -12.98 9.17
C LYS A 265 20.08 -13.58 9.20
N ASN A 266 20.79 -13.58 8.08
CA ASN A 266 22.24 -13.83 8.01
C ASN A 266 23.00 -12.54 7.67
#